data_AF-A0A379DBQ4-F1
#
_entry.id   AF-A0A379DBQ4-F1
#
_cell.length_a   1.000
_cell.length_b   1.000
_cell.length_c   1.000
_cell.angle_alpha   90.00
_cell.angle_beta   90.00
_cell.angle_gamma   90.00
#
_symmetry.space_group_name_H-M   'P 1'
#
loop_
_entity.id
_entity.type
_entity.pdbx_description
1 polymer ?
#
loop_
_entity_poly.entity_id
_entity_poly.type
_entity_poly.pdbx_seq_one_letter_code
_entity_poly.pdbx_strand_id
1 'polypeptide(L)'
;MELTEKFEVDDCKNKISYNIIHGDIPIKMSPDLVDAIKYLLWYVPDIASIQSRDNELVSNVLYDDFTFLEIMKYMKLRDEDVWFADEIPKAIEEIYRHSVCTNSQKIVMTKGENETKTSAVLRHIRNAIAHGYFNIVENLIVGFDYKPVNKYEEKCTAFFKIDPTNLLMALKSLDNELTSTQLVTLALKNNGYHVGKYEENFETSERFDLYARKGSQKYAIELKSYNAQEKIHHQDVLDMIASFEGMFRDLKTVLVINSSFLLEESKDELLKHDVIILDVKNIKKMLAGRDMLSEIVRDNKIK
;
A
#
# COMPACT_ATOMS: atom_id res chain seq x y z
N MET A 1 5.79 -0.71 11.22
CA MET A 1 4.51 -0.30 11.82
C MET A 1 3.58 -1.46 11.59
N GLU A 2 2.86 -1.89 12.62
CA GLU A 2 1.81 -2.90 12.54
C GLU A 2 0.53 -2.23 13.03
N LEU A 3 -0.60 -2.53 12.39
CA LEU A 3 -1.91 -2.02 12.82
C LEU A 3 -2.49 -3.01 13.84
N THR A 4 -2.88 -2.51 15.00
CA THR A 4 -3.45 -3.27 16.11
C THR A 4 -4.77 -2.62 16.57
N GLU A 5 -5.44 -3.20 17.56
CA GLU A 5 -6.71 -2.68 18.09
C GLU A 5 -6.49 -1.62 19.19
N LYS A 6 -5.55 -0.69 18.98
CA LYS A 6 -5.13 0.32 19.98
C LYS A 6 -5.76 1.70 19.80
N PHE A 7 -6.92 1.77 19.15
CA PHE A 7 -7.56 3.05 18.86
C PHE A 7 -7.75 3.92 20.12
N GLU A 8 -7.32 5.17 20.04
CA GLU A 8 -7.51 6.17 21.08
C GLU A 8 -8.36 7.33 20.56
N VAL A 9 -9.33 7.76 21.37
CA VAL A 9 -10.09 8.98 21.08
C VAL A 9 -9.24 10.23 21.30
N ASP A 10 -9.58 11.32 20.63
CA ASP A 10 -8.87 12.58 20.83
C ASP A 10 -9.00 13.13 22.27
N ASP A 11 -7.86 13.51 22.86
CA ASP A 11 -7.76 14.15 24.20
C ASP A 11 -7.34 15.63 24.14
N CYS A 12 -7.73 16.37 23.09
CA CYS A 12 -7.39 17.80 23.02
C CYS A 12 -8.36 18.67 23.85
N LYS A 13 -7.82 19.71 24.48
CA LYS A 13 -8.60 20.69 25.26
C LYS A 13 -9.41 21.66 24.40
N ASN A 14 -8.91 21.98 23.20
CA ASN A 14 -9.48 22.99 22.32
C ASN A 14 -10.05 22.33 21.06
N LYS A 15 -11.30 21.87 21.12
CA LYS A 15 -12.02 21.35 19.96
C LYS A 15 -12.67 22.50 19.19
N ILE A 16 -12.66 22.41 17.86
CA ILE A 16 -13.34 23.36 16.98
C ILE A 16 -14.74 22.82 16.71
N SER A 17 -15.75 23.61 17.05
CA SER A 17 -17.15 23.29 16.73
C SER A 17 -17.42 23.47 15.24
N TYR A 18 -18.20 22.57 14.66
CA TYR A 18 -18.60 22.63 13.27
C TYR A 18 -20.01 22.03 13.09
N ASN A 19 -20.59 22.25 11.91
CA ASN A 19 -21.81 21.56 11.50
C ASN A 19 -21.49 20.71 10.27
N ILE A 20 -22.04 19.50 10.18
CA ILE A 20 -21.89 18.69 8.97
C ILE A 20 -22.58 19.34 7.76
N ILE A 21 -23.67 20.08 8.01
CA ILE A 21 -24.38 20.84 6.99
C ILE A 21 -23.63 22.14 6.72
N HIS A 22 -23.30 22.38 5.45
CA HIS A 22 -22.57 23.56 5.00
C HIS A 22 -23.39 24.83 5.22
N GLY A 23 -22.82 25.81 5.92
CA GLY A 23 -23.42 27.14 6.06
C GLY A 23 -23.20 28.02 4.83
N ASP A 24 -22.00 27.96 4.25
CA ASP A 24 -21.63 28.67 3.02
C ASP A 24 -21.77 27.73 1.81
N ILE A 25 -22.48 28.16 0.77
CA ILE A 25 -22.63 27.43 -0.50
C ILE A 25 -22.20 28.33 -1.66
N PRO A 26 -21.18 27.96 -2.45
CA PRO A 26 -20.33 26.78 -2.29
C PRO A 26 -19.39 26.91 -1.08
N ILE A 27 -18.98 25.77 -0.49
CA ILE A 27 -17.96 25.75 0.57
C ILE A 27 -16.66 26.34 0.05
N LYS A 28 -15.99 27.14 0.89
CA LYS A 28 -14.68 27.72 0.56
C LYS A 28 -13.58 26.70 0.84
N MET A 29 -12.74 26.46 -0.14
CA MET A 29 -11.67 25.46 -0.09
C MET A 29 -10.41 26.00 -0.77
N SER A 30 -9.24 25.55 -0.31
CA SER A 30 -7.98 25.80 -1.03
C SER A 30 -7.96 25.04 -2.36
N PRO A 31 -7.21 25.51 -3.37
CA PRO A 31 -7.05 24.79 -4.64
C PRO A 31 -6.61 23.33 -4.46
N ASP A 32 -5.65 23.07 -3.56
CA ASP A 32 -5.14 21.73 -3.28
C ASP A 32 -6.24 20.80 -2.74
N LEU A 33 -7.08 21.33 -1.84
CA LEU A 33 -8.21 20.61 -1.26
C LEU A 33 -9.28 20.31 -2.31
N VAL A 34 -9.56 21.27 -3.20
CA VAL A 34 -10.47 21.08 -4.34
C VAL A 34 -9.98 19.94 -5.23
N ASP A 35 -8.70 19.91 -5.56
CA ASP A 35 -8.13 18.87 -6.41
C ASP A 35 -8.11 17.50 -5.73
N ALA A 36 -7.83 17.45 -4.42
CA ALA A 36 -7.93 16.23 -3.64
C ALA A 36 -9.35 15.66 -3.62
N ILE A 37 -10.36 16.50 -3.37
CA ILE A 37 -11.77 16.07 -3.38
C ILE A 37 -12.21 15.59 -4.76
N LYS A 38 -11.86 16.32 -5.83
CA LYS A 38 -12.17 15.91 -7.21
C LYS A 38 -11.57 14.54 -7.54
N TYR A 39 -10.32 14.32 -7.14
CA TYR A 39 -9.68 13.02 -7.33
C TYR A 39 -10.40 11.93 -6.54
N LEU A 40 -10.71 12.20 -5.26
CA LEU A 40 -11.43 11.27 -4.39
C LEU A 40 -12.83 10.89 -4.91
N LEU A 41 -13.47 11.78 -5.68
CA LEU A 41 -14.78 11.52 -6.28
C LEU A 41 -14.73 10.74 -7.58
N TRP A 42 -13.75 11.01 -8.44
CA TRP A 42 -13.79 10.55 -9.84
C TRP A 42 -12.72 9.52 -10.20
N TYR A 43 -11.55 9.56 -9.57
CA TYR A 43 -10.36 8.82 -10.01
C TYR A 43 -9.83 7.82 -8.99
N VAL A 44 -10.47 7.70 -7.83
CA VAL A 44 -10.13 6.70 -6.81
C VAL A 44 -10.14 5.30 -7.42
N PRO A 45 -9.15 4.44 -7.14
CA PRO A 45 -9.14 3.06 -7.62
C PRO A 45 -10.24 2.20 -7.03
N ASP A 46 -10.68 1.20 -7.79
CA ASP A 46 -11.59 0.14 -7.34
C ASP A 46 -12.94 0.61 -6.74
N ILE A 47 -13.42 1.79 -7.15
CA ILE A 47 -14.79 2.25 -6.86
C ILE A 47 -15.66 2.16 -8.11
N ALA A 48 -16.98 2.10 -7.92
CA ALA A 48 -17.98 2.08 -9.01
C ALA A 48 -18.08 3.42 -9.76
N SER A 49 -16.98 3.87 -10.37
CA SER A 49 -16.87 5.02 -11.26
C SER A 49 -16.31 4.55 -12.60
N ILE A 50 -16.90 5.00 -13.71
CA ILE A 50 -16.41 4.71 -15.07
C ILE A 50 -14.97 5.20 -15.27
N GLN A 51 -14.55 6.21 -14.50
CA GLN A 51 -13.23 6.82 -14.60
C GLN A 51 -12.23 6.26 -13.57
N SER A 52 -12.67 5.35 -12.69
CA SER A 52 -11.80 4.60 -11.79
C SER A 52 -10.98 3.60 -12.59
N ARG A 53 -9.70 3.47 -12.25
CA ARG A 53 -8.84 2.39 -12.76
C ARG A 53 -8.67 1.35 -11.68
N ASP A 54 -8.64 0.09 -12.06
CA ASP A 54 -8.31 -0.99 -11.13
C ASP A 54 -6.88 -0.80 -10.64
N ASN A 55 -6.65 -0.91 -9.33
CA ASN A 55 -5.30 -0.90 -8.75
C ASN A 55 -5.14 -2.13 -7.85
N GLU A 56 -4.29 -3.08 -8.27
CA GLU A 56 -4.16 -4.34 -7.55
C GLU A 56 -3.64 -4.16 -6.11
N LEU A 57 -2.81 -3.14 -5.85
CA LEU A 57 -2.35 -2.84 -4.48
C LEU A 57 -3.50 -2.38 -3.58
N VAL A 58 -4.54 -1.76 -4.17
CA VAL A 58 -5.72 -1.31 -3.45
C VAL A 58 -6.74 -2.43 -3.29
N SER A 59 -7.08 -3.20 -4.33
CA SER A 59 -8.17 -4.19 -4.28
C SER A 59 -7.79 -5.57 -3.77
N ASN A 60 -6.52 -5.99 -3.90
CA ASN A 60 -6.15 -7.37 -3.59
C ASN A 60 -5.81 -7.54 -2.11
N VAL A 61 -6.59 -8.38 -1.42
CA VAL A 61 -6.44 -8.70 0.01
C VAL A 61 -5.06 -9.24 0.39
N LEU A 62 -4.29 -9.80 -0.55
CA LEU A 62 -2.91 -10.23 -0.30
C LEU A 62 -1.97 -9.06 0.01
N TYR A 63 -2.33 -7.84 -0.39
CA TYR A 63 -1.57 -6.62 -0.13
C TYR A 63 -2.18 -5.76 0.97
N ASP A 64 -3.29 -6.18 1.59
CA ASP A 64 -4.13 -5.31 2.43
C ASP A 64 -3.33 -4.57 3.52
N ASP A 65 -2.69 -5.32 4.42
CA ASP A 65 -1.93 -4.73 5.52
C ASP A 65 -0.76 -3.89 5.01
N PHE A 66 -0.04 -4.39 4.01
CA PHE A 66 1.12 -3.70 3.46
C PHE A 66 0.75 -2.36 2.84
N THR A 67 -0.19 -2.37 1.89
CA THR A 67 -0.65 -1.17 1.20
C THR A 67 -1.18 -0.17 2.21
N PHE A 68 -2.02 -0.63 3.15
CA PHE A 68 -2.63 0.26 4.12
C PHE A 68 -1.60 0.89 5.07
N LEU A 69 -0.59 0.13 5.51
CA LEU A 69 0.50 0.64 6.34
C LEU A 69 1.34 1.68 5.61
N GLU A 70 1.59 1.53 4.30
CA GLU A 70 2.26 2.57 3.51
C GLU A 70 1.40 3.83 3.40
N ILE A 71 0.09 3.69 3.12
CA ILE A 71 -0.84 4.82 3.09
C ILE A 71 -0.86 5.56 4.43
N MET A 72 -0.92 4.84 5.55
CA MET A 72 -0.87 5.43 6.89
C MET A 72 0.37 6.30 7.09
N LYS A 73 1.55 5.90 6.58
CA LYS A 73 2.78 6.71 6.70
C LYS A 73 2.64 8.03 5.94
N TYR A 74 2.17 8.01 4.70
CA TYR A 74 1.95 9.22 3.91
C TYR A 74 0.89 10.11 4.57
N MET A 75 -0.19 9.51 5.07
CA MET A 75 -1.23 10.20 5.82
C MET A 75 -0.79 10.65 7.21
N LYS A 76 0.39 10.26 7.69
CA LYS A 76 0.87 10.53 9.07
C LYS A 76 -0.10 10.03 10.14
N LEU A 77 -0.73 8.89 9.89
CA LEU A 77 -1.58 8.17 10.84
C LEU A 77 -0.73 7.21 11.65
N ARG A 78 -1.01 7.14 12.95
CA ARG A 78 -0.46 6.12 13.85
C ARG A 78 -1.49 5.01 14.06
N ASP A 79 -1.06 3.96 14.73
CA ASP A 79 -1.91 2.82 15.08
C ASP A 79 -3.14 3.26 15.89
N GLU A 80 -2.93 4.10 16.91
CA GLU A 80 -3.97 4.68 17.75
C GLU A 80 -4.93 5.65 17.02
N ASP A 81 -4.66 5.99 15.76
CA ASP A 81 -5.47 6.89 14.96
C ASP A 81 -6.48 6.15 14.07
N VAL A 82 -6.37 4.82 13.95
CA VAL A 82 -7.18 4.03 13.01
C VAL A 82 -7.90 2.89 13.73
N TRP A 83 -9.18 2.71 13.41
CA TRP A 83 -9.97 1.58 13.86
C TRP A 83 -10.89 1.04 12.76
N PHE A 84 -10.71 -0.22 12.39
CA PHE A 84 -11.68 -0.97 11.60
C PHE A 84 -12.54 -1.80 12.54
N ALA A 85 -13.81 -1.44 12.68
CA ALA A 85 -14.75 -2.07 13.60
C ALA A 85 -15.81 -2.88 12.84
N ASP A 86 -16.32 -3.96 13.43
CA ASP A 86 -17.51 -4.64 12.91
C ASP A 86 -18.75 -3.72 12.97
N GLU A 87 -18.82 -2.90 14.02
CA GLU A 87 -19.86 -1.90 14.24
C GLU A 87 -19.29 -0.71 15.00
N ILE A 88 -19.65 0.51 14.57
CA ILE A 88 -19.25 1.75 15.22
C ILE A 88 -20.26 2.07 16.34
N PRO A 89 -19.83 2.10 17.62
CA PRO A 89 -20.73 2.48 18.70
C PRO A 89 -21.15 3.95 18.56
N LYS A 90 -22.44 4.23 18.80
CA LYS A 90 -22.97 5.61 18.77
C LYS A 90 -22.19 6.57 19.67
N ALA A 91 -21.66 6.10 20.81
CA ALA A 91 -20.83 6.92 21.68
C ALA A 91 -19.55 7.44 21.00
N ILE A 92 -18.95 6.66 20.10
CA ILE A 92 -17.75 7.07 19.35
C ILE A 92 -18.11 8.11 18.29
N GLU A 93 -19.22 7.89 17.59
CA GLU A 93 -19.76 8.84 16.63
C GLU A 93 -20.06 10.21 17.26
N GLU A 94 -20.73 10.24 18.42
CA GLU A 94 -21.09 11.47 19.14
C GLU A 94 -19.87 12.28 19.62
N ILE A 95 -18.73 11.63 19.90
CA ILE A 95 -17.49 12.34 20.29
C ILE A 95 -17.04 13.32 19.21
N TYR A 96 -17.27 12.98 17.94
CA TYR A 96 -16.76 13.75 16.81
C TYR A 96 -17.84 14.57 16.09
N ARG A 97 -19.12 14.19 16.18
CA ARG A 97 -20.26 14.77 15.43
C ARG A 97 -20.34 16.30 15.40
N HIS A 98 -19.94 16.98 16.48
CA HIS A 98 -20.12 18.42 16.65
C HIS A 98 -18.84 19.21 16.84
N SER A 99 -17.73 18.54 17.20
CA SER A 99 -16.47 19.21 17.45
C SER A 99 -15.31 18.25 17.26
N VAL A 100 -14.20 18.73 16.68
CA VAL A 100 -13.00 17.93 16.46
C VAL A 100 -11.73 18.66 16.90
N CYS A 101 -10.70 17.89 17.24
CA CYS A 101 -9.34 18.39 17.32
C CYS A 101 -8.76 18.53 15.92
N THR A 102 -8.07 19.63 15.59
CA THR A 102 -7.49 19.82 14.25
C THR A 102 -6.01 19.47 14.14
N ASN A 103 -5.37 19.16 15.25
CA ASN A 103 -3.96 18.79 15.34
C ASN A 103 -3.68 17.27 15.20
N SER A 104 -4.71 16.47 14.93
CA SER A 104 -4.62 15.02 14.75
C SER A 104 -5.53 14.58 13.61
N GLN A 105 -5.35 13.36 13.14
CA GLN A 105 -6.23 12.71 12.17
C GLN A 105 -6.77 11.41 12.78
N LYS A 106 -7.98 11.00 12.39
CA LYS A 106 -8.65 9.79 12.88
C LYS A 106 -9.46 9.13 11.78
N ILE A 107 -9.46 7.81 11.78
CA ILE A 107 -10.28 6.97 10.89
C ILE A 107 -10.97 5.90 11.75
N VAL A 108 -12.29 5.87 11.74
CA VAL A 108 -13.09 4.80 12.35
C VAL A 108 -14.08 4.32 11.32
N MET A 109 -13.98 3.07 10.87
CA MET A 109 -14.75 2.59 9.73
C MET A 109 -15.13 1.12 9.85
N THR A 110 -16.23 0.73 9.21
CA THR A 110 -16.54 -0.67 8.95
C THR A 110 -15.84 -1.16 7.68
N LYS A 111 -15.58 -2.46 7.58
CA LYS A 111 -14.97 -3.08 6.39
C LYS A 111 -15.80 -4.27 5.93
N GLY A 112 -15.96 -4.46 4.62
CA GLY A 112 -16.51 -5.69 4.06
C GLY A 112 -15.60 -6.90 4.27
N GLU A 113 -16.16 -8.11 4.19
CA GLU A 113 -15.44 -9.38 4.42
C GLU A 113 -14.23 -9.54 3.48
N ASN A 114 -14.43 -9.32 2.18
CA ASN A 114 -13.38 -9.42 1.15
C ASN A 114 -12.86 -8.05 0.66
N GLU A 115 -13.08 -7.01 1.46
CA GLU A 115 -12.63 -5.66 1.15
C GLU A 115 -11.30 -5.37 1.84
N THR A 116 -10.39 -4.63 1.19
CA THR A 116 -9.16 -4.16 1.83
C THR A 116 -9.43 -2.91 2.68
N LYS A 117 -8.60 -2.67 3.70
CA LYS A 117 -8.62 -1.45 4.53
C LYS A 117 -8.52 -0.20 3.67
N THR A 118 -7.64 -0.22 2.68
CA THR A 118 -7.48 0.88 1.72
C THR A 118 -8.77 1.12 0.93
N SER A 119 -9.35 0.06 0.35
CA SER A 119 -10.60 0.18 -0.41
C SER A 119 -11.74 0.70 0.46
N ALA A 120 -11.85 0.22 1.71
CA ALA A 120 -12.84 0.71 2.67
C ALA A 120 -12.69 2.20 2.98
N VAL A 121 -11.46 2.66 3.24
CA VAL A 121 -11.16 4.09 3.47
C VAL A 121 -11.60 4.94 2.28
N LEU A 122 -11.22 4.52 1.09
CA LEU A 122 -11.55 5.22 -0.15
C LEU A 122 -13.05 5.26 -0.42
N ARG A 123 -13.74 4.12 -0.26
CA ARG A 123 -15.20 4.02 -0.43
C ARG A 123 -15.94 4.92 0.56
N HIS A 124 -15.60 4.86 1.84
CA HIS A 124 -16.28 5.62 2.88
C HIS A 124 -16.06 7.13 2.72
N ILE A 125 -14.84 7.58 2.41
CA ILE A 125 -14.56 8.99 2.14
C ILE A 125 -15.36 9.47 0.93
N ARG A 126 -15.32 8.72 -0.18
CA ARG A 126 -16.07 9.06 -1.39
C ARG A 126 -17.57 9.15 -1.12
N ASN A 127 -18.14 8.21 -0.35
CA ASN A 127 -19.57 8.20 -0.01
C ASN A 127 -19.95 9.41 0.83
N ALA A 128 -19.18 9.72 1.88
CA ALA A 128 -19.41 10.90 2.70
C ALA A 128 -19.40 12.19 1.86
N ILE A 129 -18.43 12.32 0.94
CA ILE A 129 -18.37 13.47 0.03
C ILE A 129 -19.57 13.50 -0.92
N ALA A 130 -19.88 12.37 -1.58
CA ALA A 130 -20.95 12.27 -2.56
C ALA A 130 -22.35 12.51 -1.97
N HIS A 131 -22.58 12.10 -0.71
CA HIS A 131 -23.84 12.32 0.00
C HIS A 131 -23.89 13.67 0.73
N GLY A 132 -22.80 14.44 0.73
CA GLY A 132 -22.73 15.73 1.43
C GLY A 132 -22.57 15.63 2.95
N TYR A 133 -22.25 14.45 3.49
CA TYR A 133 -21.99 14.22 4.91
C TYR A 133 -20.52 14.49 5.26
N PHE A 134 -20.03 15.68 4.90
CA PHE A 134 -18.68 16.13 5.24
C PHE A 134 -18.65 17.63 5.44
N ASN A 135 -17.66 18.16 6.15
CA ASN A 135 -17.32 19.58 6.13
C ASN A 135 -15.80 19.77 6.26
N ILE A 136 -15.33 20.98 5.99
CA ILE A 136 -13.94 21.38 6.11
C ILE A 136 -13.76 22.12 7.44
N VAL A 137 -12.88 21.60 8.28
CA VAL A 137 -12.48 22.24 9.53
C VAL A 137 -10.99 22.52 9.44
N GLU A 138 -10.66 23.80 9.24
CA GLU A 138 -9.31 24.24 8.84
C GLU A 138 -8.87 23.56 7.54
N ASN A 139 -7.89 22.63 7.60
CA ASN A 139 -7.40 21.87 6.46
C ASN A 139 -7.86 20.40 6.48
N LEU A 140 -8.65 19.99 7.46
CA LEU A 140 -9.15 18.62 7.56
C LEU A 140 -10.51 18.48 6.89
N ILE A 141 -10.70 17.41 6.12
CA ILE A 141 -12.03 16.92 5.81
C ILE A 141 -12.51 16.11 6.99
N VAL A 142 -13.63 16.53 7.58
CA VAL A 142 -14.34 15.79 8.60
C VAL A 142 -15.62 15.24 7.99
N GLY A 143 -15.78 13.92 7.97
CA GLY A 143 -16.88 13.27 7.28
C GLY A 143 -17.42 12.05 7.99
N PHE A 144 -18.66 11.72 7.64
CA PHE A 144 -19.36 10.53 8.12
C PHE A 144 -19.95 9.79 6.93
N ASP A 145 -19.87 8.45 6.96
CA ASP A 145 -20.65 7.61 6.06
C ASP A 145 -21.78 6.94 6.84
N TYR A 146 -22.95 6.93 6.25
CA TYR A 146 -24.16 6.38 6.82
C TYR A 146 -24.77 5.39 5.85
N LYS A 147 -25.18 4.24 6.37
CA LYS A 147 -25.92 3.24 5.60
C LYS A 147 -27.37 3.19 6.09
N PRO A 148 -28.37 3.30 5.20
CA PRO A 148 -29.75 3.13 5.60
C PRO A 148 -29.97 1.68 6.06
N VAL A 149 -30.50 1.53 7.28
CA VAL A 149 -30.93 0.23 7.82
C VAL A 149 -32.40 0.01 7.48
N ASN A 150 -33.20 1.07 7.59
CA ASN A 150 -34.60 1.10 7.20
C ASN A 150 -34.98 2.55 6.83
N LYS A 151 -36.28 2.81 6.60
CA LYS A 151 -36.77 4.14 6.17
C LYS A 151 -36.54 5.26 7.20
N TYR A 152 -36.30 4.92 8.47
CA TYR A 152 -36.24 5.87 9.58
C TYR A 152 -34.89 5.86 10.30
N GLU A 153 -34.00 4.95 9.94
CA GLU A 153 -32.77 4.70 10.68
C GLU A 153 -31.59 4.52 9.73
N GLU A 154 -30.55 5.29 10.02
CA GLU A 154 -29.26 5.19 9.39
C GLU A 154 -28.23 4.74 10.44
N LYS A 155 -27.35 3.86 10.04
CA LYS A 155 -26.24 3.39 10.87
C LYS A 155 -24.95 4.02 10.37
N CYS A 156 -24.21 4.64 11.29
CA CYS A 156 -22.87 5.15 10.99
C CYS A 156 -21.95 3.97 10.63
N THR A 157 -21.38 4.02 9.43
CA THR A 157 -20.44 3.02 8.93
C THR A 157 -19.03 3.58 8.80
N ALA A 158 -18.87 4.91 8.88
CA ALA A 158 -17.57 5.54 9.01
C ALA A 158 -17.66 6.92 9.67
N PHE A 159 -16.59 7.27 10.36
CA PHE A 159 -16.18 8.61 10.71
C PHE A 159 -14.70 8.80 10.31
N PHE A 160 -14.38 9.97 9.78
CA PHE A 160 -12.99 10.33 9.53
C PHE A 160 -12.76 11.83 9.69
N LYS A 161 -11.53 12.18 10.09
CA LYS A 161 -10.97 13.53 10.04
C LYS A 161 -9.55 13.42 9.50
N ILE A 162 -9.35 13.82 8.26
CA ILE A 162 -8.09 13.58 7.55
C ILE A 162 -7.65 14.84 6.78
N ASP A 163 -6.35 14.94 6.56
CA ASP A 163 -5.79 15.81 5.54
C ASP A 163 -5.87 15.07 4.20
N PRO A 164 -6.78 15.49 3.30
CA PRO A 164 -7.00 14.81 2.03
C PRO A 164 -5.83 14.98 1.06
N THR A 165 -4.98 15.99 1.26
CA THR A 165 -3.79 16.21 0.44
C THR A 165 -2.79 15.09 0.66
N ASN A 166 -2.58 14.69 1.92
CA ASN A 166 -1.69 13.57 2.27
C ASN A 166 -2.25 12.24 1.74
N LEU A 167 -3.57 12.02 1.81
CA LEU A 167 -4.21 10.86 1.19
C LEU A 167 -4.00 10.85 -0.34
N LEU A 168 -4.19 11.98 -1.01
CA LEU A 168 -3.96 12.07 -2.45
C LEU A 168 -2.51 11.75 -2.82
N MET A 169 -1.54 12.26 -2.05
CA MET A 169 -0.12 11.92 -2.26
C MET A 169 0.13 10.42 -2.05
N ALA A 170 -0.48 9.81 -1.04
CA ALA A 170 -0.40 8.37 -0.80
C ALA A 170 -0.94 7.56 -1.98
N LEU A 171 -2.07 7.97 -2.57
CA LEU A 171 -2.64 7.27 -3.72
C LEU A 171 -1.77 7.43 -4.97
N LYS A 172 -1.24 8.63 -5.20
CA LYS A 172 -0.30 8.87 -6.30
C LYS A 172 1.02 8.13 -6.13
N SER A 173 1.48 7.88 -4.89
CA SER A 173 2.68 7.08 -4.65
C SER A 173 2.44 5.58 -4.85
N LEU A 174 1.22 5.08 -4.65
CA LEU A 174 0.89 3.70 -5.07
C LEU A 174 1.03 3.50 -6.58
N ASP A 175 0.77 4.54 -7.37
CA ASP A 175 0.92 4.50 -8.82
C ASP A 175 2.39 4.71 -9.29
N ASN A 176 3.24 5.37 -8.49
CA ASN A 176 4.56 5.83 -8.94
C ASN A 176 5.77 5.32 -8.11
N GLU A 177 5.59 4.96 -6.84
CA GLU A 177 6.66 4.97 -5.83
C GLU A 177 6.63 3.80 -4.83
N LEU A 178 5.56 3.00 -4.75
CA LEU A 178 5.55 1.77 -3.96
C LEU A 178 6.38 0.70 -4.68
N THR A 179 7.69 0.90 -4.57
CA THR A 179 8.75 0.19 -5.28
C THR A 179 8.63 -1.30 -5.08
N SER A 180 8.80 -2.06 -6.17
CA SER A 180 9.01 -3.51 -6.19
C SER A 180 9.86 -3.99 -5.00
N THR A 181 10.82 -3.18 -4.57
CA THR A 181 11.69 -3.36 -3.41
C THR A 181 10.97 -3.58 -2.08
N GLN A 182 9.99 -2.76 -1.72
CA GLN A 182 9.27 -2.92 -0.45
C GLN A 182 8.40 -4.18 -0.46
N LEU A 183 7.71 -4.44 -1.57
CA LEU A 183 6.90 -5.65 -1.77
C LEU A 183 7.75 -6.92 -1.72
N VAL A 184 8.89 -6.93 -2.41
CA VAL A 184 9.83 -8.05 -2.39
C VAL A 184 10.42 -8.24 -1.00
N THR A 185 10.79 -7.15 -0.31
CA THR A 185 11.27 -7.20 1.07
C THR A 185 10.25 -7.85 2.01
N LEU A 186 8.97 -7.46 1.89
CA LEU A 186 7.90 -8.05 2.69
C LEU A 186 7.70 -9.52 2.33
N ALA A 187 7.63 -9.85 1.05
CA ALA A 187 7.48 -11.23 0.58
C ALA A 187 8.59 -12.14 1.13
N LEU A 188 9.83 -11.67 1.12
CA LEU A 188 10.97 -12.38 1.71
C LEU A 188 10.81 -12.53 3.25
N LYS A 189 10.49 -11.46 3.97
CA LYS A 189 10.31 -11.49 5.42
C LYS A 189 9.19 -12.44 5.85
N ASN A 190 8.05 -12.45 5.15
CA ASN A 190 6.93 -13.37 5.41
C ASN A 190 7.35 -14.85 5.29
N ASN A 191 8.37 -15.14 4.49
CA ASN A 191 8.92 -16.49 4.33
C ASN A 191 10.13 -16.76 5.24
N GLY A 192 10.37 -15.93 6.26
CA GLY A 192 11.42 -16.13 7.26
C GLY A 192 12.83 -15.77 6.76
N TYR A 193 12.94 -14.95 5.71
CA TYR A 193 14.22 -14.40 5.29
C TYR A 193 14.56 -13.14 6.10
N HIS A 194 15.82 -13.04 6.49
CA HIS A 194 16.40 -11.77 6.92
C HIS A 194 16.76 -10.95 5.69
N VAL A 195 16.27 -9.71 5.59
CA VAL A 195 16.46 -8.82 4.44
C VAL A 195 17.15 -7.53 4.90
N GLY A 196 18.19 -7.10 4.19
CA GLY A 196 18.95 -5.90 4.49
C GLY A 196 19.90 -5.48 3.38
N LYS A 197 20.85 -4.58 3.69
CA LYS A 197 21.99 -4.29 2.81
C LYS A 197 23.04 -5.39 2.95
N TYR A 198 23.79 -5.65 1.88
CA TYR A 198 24.92 -6.58 1.96
C TYR A 198 26.12 -5.87 2.59
N GLU A 199 26.68 -6.50 3.63
CA GLU A 199 27.91 -6.05 4.29
C GLU A 199 29.00 -7.10 4.09
N GLU A 200 30.16 -6.65 3.62
CA GLU A 200 31.37 -7.48 3.57
C GLU A 200 32.56 -6.66 4.06
N ASN A 201 33.38 -7.24 4.94
CA ASN A 201 34.55 -6.57 5.53
C ASN A 201 34.24 -5.19 6.14
N PHE A 202 33.06 -5.04 6.74
CA PHE A 202 32.57 -3.77 7.33
C PHE A 202 32.26 -2.66 6.31
N GLU A 203 32.19 -2.98 5.01
CA GLU A 203 31.73 -2.07 3.96
C GLU A 203 30.37 -2.53 3.42
N THR A 204 29.42 -1.59 3.33
CA THR A 204 28.13 -1.81 2.67
C THR A 204 28.31 -1.78 1.16
N SER A 205 27.86 -2.84 0.48
CA SER A 205 27.86 -2.91 -0.98
C SER A 205 26.53 -2.42 -1.55
N GLU A 206 26.57 -1.52 -2.54
CA GLU A 206 25.39 -1.06 -3.30
C GLU A 206 25.30 -1.73 -4.68
N ARG A 207 25.92 -2.91 -4.84
CA ARG A 207 25.99 -3.60 -6.14
C ARG A 207 24.70 -4.29 -6.57
N PHE A 208 23.74 -4.45 -5.68
CA PHE A 208 22.43 -5.03 -5.93
C PHE A 208 21.40 -4.43 -4.96
N ASP A 209 20.13 -4.46 -5.34
CA ASP A 209 19.06 -3.77 -4.61
C ASP A 209 18.79 -4.32 -3.20
N LEU A 210 18.80 -5.65 -3.03
CA LEU A 210 18.48 -6.30 -1.75
C LEU A 210 19.38 -7.51 -1.47
N TYR A 211 19.78 -7.66 -0.21
CA TYR A 211 20.35 -8.90 0.32
C TYR A 211 19.29 -9.67 1.10
N ALA A 212 19.21 -10.99 0.88
CA ALA A 212 18.37 -11.86 1.69
C ALA A 212 19.12 -13.11 2.18
N ARG A 213 18.82 -13.55 3.40
CA ARG A 213 19.39 -14.77 3.99
C ARG A 213 18.36 -15.60 4.72
N LYS A 214 18.40 -16.92 4.53
CA LYS A 214 17.63 -17.90 5.30
C LYS A 214 18.51 -19.11 5.61
N GLY A 215 18.85 -19.28 6.89
CA GLY A 215 19.84 -20.27 7.32
C GLY A 215 21.21 -20.02 6.68
N SER A 216 21.73 -21.02 5.96
CA SER A 216 22.99 -20.94 5.21
C SER A 216 22.84 -20.40 3.79
N GLN A 217 21.61 -20.26 3.28
CA GLN A 217 21.36 -19.77 1.93
C GLN A 217 21.37 -18.24 1.92
N LYS A 218 22.14 -17.67 0.99
CA LYS A 218 22.31 -16.23 0.82
C LYS A 218 21.97 -15.84 -0.61
N TYR A 219 21.31 -14.70 -0.78
CA TYR A 219 20.78 -14.26 -2.06
C TYR A 219 21.13 -12.79 -2.30
N ALA A 220 21.67 -12.51 -3.49
CA ALA A 220 21.79 -11.16 -4.05
C ALA A 220 20.59 -10.93 -4.96
N ILE A 221 19.80 -9.90 -4.70
CA ILE A 221 18.52 -9.69 -5.36
C ILE A 221 18.55 -8.36 -6.10
N GLU A 222 18.29 -8.43 -7.39
CA GLU A 222 18.16 -7.28 -8.29
C GLU A 222 16.71 -7.12 -8.73
N LEU A 223 16.24 -5.88 -8.79
CA LEU A 223 14.86 -5.52 -9.06
C LEU A 223 14.82 -4.69 -10.33
N LYS A 224 14.07 -5.17 -11.31
CA LYS A 224 13.89 -4.46 -12.58
C LYS A 224 12.43 -4.07 -12.78
N SER A 225 12.14 -2.78 -12.63
CA SER A 225 10.87 -2.16 -13.02
C SER A 225 11.00 -1.58 -14.42
N TYR A 226 10.29 -2.14 -15.40
CA TYR A 226 10.19 -1.59 -16.74
C TYR A 226 8.72 -1.27 -17.07
N ASN A 227 8.52 -0.21 -17.87
CA ASN A 227 7.21 0.18 -18.35
C ASN A 227 6.64 -0.92 -19.26
N ALA A 228 5.32 -1.13 -19.19
CA ALA A 228 4.62 -2.24 -19.86
C ALA A 228 4.78 -2.33 -21.39
N GLN A 229 5.46 -1.36 -22.01
CA GLN A 229 5.60 -1.23 -23.47
C GLN A 229 6.99 -1.61 -24.00
N GLU A 230 8.00 -1.81 -23.14
CA GLU A 230 9.36 -2.12 -23.58
C GLU A 230 9.84 -3.48 -23.05
N LYS A 231 10.32 -4.32 -23.97
CA LYS A 231 11.04 -5.56 -23.60
C LYS A 231 12.47 -5.20 -23.24
N ILE A 232 13.07 -5.97 -22.33
CA ILE A 232 14.48 -5.83 -21.98
C ILE A 232 15.33 -6.27 -23.18
N HIS A 233 16.31 -5.44 -23.54
CA HIS A 233 17.26 -5.80 -24.57
C HIS A 233 18.18 -6.90 -24.05
N HIS A 234 18.53 -7.86 -24.92
CA HIS A 234 19.40 -8.96 -24.54
C HIS A 234 20.76 -8.48 -23.98
N GLN A 235 21.29 -7.36 -24.47
CA GLN A 235 22.51 -6.75 -23.96
C GLN A 235 22.39 -6.32 -22.48
N ASP A 236 21.26 -5.75 -22.07
CA ASP A 236 21.06 -5.35 -20.66
C ASP A 236 21.12 -6.56 -19.72
N VAL A 237 20.65 -7.72 -20.20
CA VAL A 237 20.72 -8.99 -19.46
C VAL A 237 22.16 -9.49 -19.37
N LEU A 238 22.93 -9.41 -20.45
CA LEU A 238 24.35 -9.76 -20.44
C LEU A 238 25.16 -8.85 -19.51
N ASP A 239 24.90 -7.55 -19.53
CA ASP A 239 25.57 -6.58 -18.66
C ASP A 239 25.24 -6.83 -17.18
N MET A 240 24.00 -7.22 -16.89
CA MET A 240 23.57 -7.63 -15.56
C MET A 240 24.23 -8.95 -15.12
N ILE A 241 24.30 -9.96 -16.01
CA ILE A 241 25.01 -11.20 -15.70
C ILE A 241 26.49 -10.92 -15.42
N ALA A 242 27.14 -10.09 -16.24
CA ALA A 242 28.53 -9.70 -16.07
C ALA A 242 28.79 -8.95 -14.74
N SER A 243 27.82 -8.16 -14.25
CA SER A 243 27.94 -7.52 -12.93
C SER A 243 27.90 -8.54 -11.77
N PHE A 244 27.34 -9.72 -12.03
CA PHE A 244 27.28 -10.84 -11.10
C PHE A 244 28.42 -11.85 -11.26
N GLU A 245 29.06 -11.91 -12.43
CA GLU A 245 30.20 -12.81 -12.66
C GLU A 245 31.38 -12.47 -11.76
N GLY A 246 31.88 -13.48 -11.03
CA GLY A 246 32.96 -13.30 -10.05
C GLY A 246 32.47 -12.82 -8.68
N MET A 247 31.16 -12.65 -8.47
CA MET A 247 30.61 -12.45 -7.13
C MET A 247 30.81 -13.67 -6.24
N PHE A 248 30.78 -13.41 -4.93
CA PHE A 248 30.94 -14.36 -3.83
C PHE A 248 30.37 -15.74 -4.17
N ARG A 249 31.23 -16.76 -4.15
CA ARG A 249 30.88 -18.17 -4.46
C ARG A 249 29.69 -18.72 -3.66
N ASP A 250 29.30 -18.02 -2.59
CA ASP A 250 28.24 -18.43 -1.66
C ASP A 250 26.92 -17.65 -1.84
N LEU A 251 26.83 -16.71 -2.79
CA LEU A 251 25.60 -15.97 -3.09
C LEU A 251 24.88 -16.55 -4.30
N LYS A 252 23.57 -16.71 -4.18
CA LYS A 252 22.69 -16.99 -5.32
C LYS A 252 22.10 -15.70 -5.86
N THR A 253 22.13 -15.54 -7.17
CA THR A 253 21.57 -14.37 -7.83
C THR A 253 20.08 -14.56 -8.07
N VAL A 254 19.29 -13.53 -7.74
CA VAL A 254 17.85 -13.48 -7.97
C VAL A 254 17.51 -12.22 -8.75
N LEU A 255 16.80 -12.38 -9.87
CA LEU A 255 16.23 -11.28 -10.62
C LEU A 255 14.72 -11.24 -10.39
N VAL A 256 14.21 -10.14 -9.83
CA VAL A 256 12.77 -9.90 -9.75
C VAL A 256 12.34 -9.03 -10.92
N ILE A 257 11.46 -9.59 -11.75
CA ILE A 257 11.03 -8.97 -13.01
C ILE A 257 9.71 -9.56 -13.50
N ASN A 258 8.88 -8.77 -14.17
CA ASN A 258 7.81 -9.35 -14.99
C ASN A 258 8.41 -10.08 -16.20
N SER A 259 8.33 -11.42 -16.17
CA SER A 259 8.91 -12.31 -17.18
C SER A 259 8.38 -12.11 -18.61
N SER A 260 7.26 -11.40 -18.79
CA SER A 260 6.79 -11.02 -20.13
C SER A 260 7.69 -10.00 -20.83
N PHE A 261 8.51 -9.28 -20.08
CA PHE A 261 9.49 -8.33 -20.63
C PHE A 261 10.80 -8.98 -21.06
N LEU A 262 11.02 -10.27 -20.73
CA LEU A 262 12.20 -11.01 -21.17
C LEU A 262 11.94 -11.71 -22.51
N LEU A 263 12.90 -11.58 -23.42
CA LEU A 263 13.00 -12.44 -24.61
C LEU A 263 13.36 -13.87 -24.18
N GLU A 264 12.95 -14.88 -24.95
CA GLU A 264 13.27 -16.29 -24.62
C GLU A 264 14.78 -16.54 -24.58
N GLU A 265 15.54 -15.98 -25.52
CA GLU A 265 17.02 -16.04 -25.51
C GLU A 265 17.62 -15.46 -24.23
N SER A 266 17.04 -14.38 -23.68
CA SER A 266 17.50 -13.79 -22.43
C SER A 266 17.16 -14.66 -21.22
N LYS A 267 16.02 -15.36 -21.24
CA LYS A 267 15.65 -16.31 -20.17
C LYS A 267 16.60 -17.49 -20.15
N ASP A 268 16.90 -18.04 -21.34
CA ASP A 268 17.84 -19.15 -21.47
C ASP A 268 19.22 -18.75 -20.97
N GLU A 269 19.68 -17.53 -21.27
CA GLU A 269 20.97 -17.03 -20.79
C GLU A 269 21.01 -16.87 -19.27
N LEU A 270 19.98 -16.27 -18.66
CA LEU A 270 19.87 -16.16 -17.21
C LEU A 270 19.92 -17.53 -16.52
N LEU A 271 19.25 -18.53 -17.10
CA LEU A 271 19.24 -19.89 -16.56
C LEU A 271 20.61 -20.58 -16.68
N LYS A 272 21.36 -20.36 -17.76
CA LYS A 272 22.74 -20.88 -17.91
C LYS A 272 23.70 -20.37 -16.84
N HIS A 273 23.45 -19.15 -16.35
CA HIS A 273 24.24 -18.50 -15.29
C HIS A 273 23.63 -18.69 -13.88
N ASP A 274 22.77 -19.70 -13.70
CA ASP A 274 22.12 -20.05 -12.42
C ASP A 274 21.34 -18.89 -11.76
N VAL A 275 20.85 -17.92 -12.55
CA VAL A 275 20.05 -16.81 -12.05
C VAL A 275 18.60 -17.26 -11.80
N ILE A 276 18.11 -17.03 -10.58
CA ILE A 276 16.73 -17.33 -10.21
C ILE A 276 15.84 -16.18 -10.68
N ILE A 277 14.85 -16.46 -11.53
CA ILE A 277 13.88 -15.46 -12.00
C ILE A 277 12.63 -15.53 -11.12
N LEU A 278 12.28 -14.42 -10.46
CA LEU A 278 11.02 -14.26 -9.72
C LEU A 278 10.10 -13.28 -10.46
N ASP A 279 8.98 -13.80 -10.95
CA ASP A 279 7.91 -12.97 -11.50
C ASP A 279 6.93 -12.45 -10.44
N VAL A 280 6.02 -11.58 -10.86
CA VAL A 280 4.94 -11.03 -10.03
C VAL A 280 4.10 -12.15 -9.40
N LYS A 281 3.85 -13.27 -10.10
CA LYS A 281 3.09 -14.40 -9.56
C LYS A 281 3.86 -15.11 -8.44
N ASN A 282 5.19 -15.18 -8.53
CA ASN A 282 6.03 -15.73 -7.48
C ASN A 282 6.02 -14.83 -6.24
N ILE A 283 6.14 -13.51 -6.40
CA ILE A 283 6.04 -12.56 -5.29
C ILE A 283 4.67 -12.67 -4.60
N LYS A 284 3.57 -12.80 -5.36
CA LYS A 284 2.22 -13.05 -4.80
C LYS A 284 2.15 -14.32 -3.96
N LYS A 285 2.71 -15.43 -4.46
CA LYS A 285 2.77 -16.70 -3.72
C LYS A 285 3.60 -16.57 -2.44
N MET A 286 4.73 -15.85 -2.52
CA MET A 286 5.57 -15.58 -1.35
C MET A 286 4.83 -14.72 -0.31
N LEU A 287 4.10 -13.69 -0.72
CA LEU A 287 3.27 -12.91 0.21
C LEU A 287 2.21 -13.77 0.91
N ALA A 288 1.64 -14.75 0.20
CA ALA A 288 0.73 -15.76 0.76
C ALA A 288 1.43 -16.85 1.62
N GLY A 289 2.73 -16.73 1.88
CA GLY A 289 3.51 -17.64 2.73
C GLY A 289 4.09 -18.87 2.02
N ARG A 290 4.04 -18.93 0.69
CA ARG A 290 4.66 -19.99 -0.11
C ARG A 290 6.06 -19.59 -0.57
N ASP A 291 7.08 -20.23 -0.01
CA ASP A 291 8.49 -19.90 -0.23
C ASP A 291 8.98 -20.33 -1.62
N MET A 292 8.72 -19.49 -2.62
CA MET A 292 9.09 -19.75 -4.01
C MET A 292 10.60 -19.83 -4.23
N LEU A 293 11.41 -19.09 -3.48
CA LEU A 293 12.87 -19.16 -3.61
C LEU A 293 13.40 -20.54 -3.20
N SER A 294 12.92 -21.07 -2.07
CA SER A 294 13.30 -22.41 -1.62
C SER A 294 12.77 -23.51 -2.55
N GLU A 295 11.56 -23.34 -3.09
CA GLU A 295 10.98 -24.30 -4.06
C GLU A 295 11.81 -24.36 -5.36
N ILE A 296 12.11 -23.22 -5.98
CA ILE A 296 12.90 -23.18 -7.22
C ILE A 296 14.29 -23.77 -7.00
N VAL A 297 14.95 -23.43 -5.89
CA VAL A 297 16.26 -23.99 -5.53
C VAL A 297 16.20 -25.50 -5.36
N ARG A 298 15.14 -26.03 -4.74
CA ARG A 298 14.97 -27.48 -4.55
C ARG A 298 14.76 -28.17 -5.89
N ASP A 299 13.90 -27.62 -6.74
CA ASP A 299 13.55 -28.22 -8.02
C ASP A 299 14.75 -28.21 -8.99
N ASN A 300 15.61 -27.18 -8.93
CA ASN A 300 16.86 -27.12 -9.70
C ASN A 300 17.92 -28.11 -9.21
N LYS A 301 17.87 -28.61 -7.96
CA LYS A 301 18.79 -29.65 -7.45
C LYS A 301 18.41 -31.07 -7.87
N ILE A 302 17.18 -31.26 -8.36
CA ILE A 302 16.64 -32.58 -8.74
C ILE A 302 16.84 -32.85 -10.24
N LYS A 303 17.17 -31.82 -11.02
CA LYS A 303 17.56 -31.92 -12.44
C LYS A 303 19.05 -32.21 -12.58
#